data_AF-I4W2K1-F1
#
_entry.id   AF-I4W2K1-F1
#
_cell.length_a   1.000
_cell.length_b   1.000
_cell.length_c   1.000
_cell.angle_alpha   90.00
_cell.angle_beta   90.00
_cell.angle_gamma   90.00
#
_symmetry.space_group_name_H-M   'P 1'
#
loop_
_entity.id
_entity.type
_entity.pdbx_description
1 polymer ?
#
loop_
_entity_poly.entity_id
_entity_poly.type
_entity_poly.pdbx_seq_one_letter_code
_entity_poly.pdbx_strand_id
1 'polypeptide(L)'
;MGNNTITKEVVSIDDDLIDQAIVAIESTEPTPEEHEAEQLARLIPSIRAAMDRGESHDKIRKKVKSAIPALHYTKVNALLATAAKLGCDQPEHADPGDRMPDKEGAP
;
A
#
# COMPACT_ATOMS: atom_id res chain seq x y z
N MET A 1 40.58 -2.08 34.21
CA MET A 1 39.21 -1.94 33.70
C MET A 1 39.13 -0.58 33.03
N GLY A 2 39.12 -0.53 31.70
CA GLY A 2 39.02 0.71 30.93
C GLY A 2 37.55 1.06 30.72
N ASN A 3 37.12 2.22 31.25
CA ASN A 3 35.74 2.66 31.11
C ASN A 3 35.65 3.52 29.84
N ASN A 4 35.21 2.91 28.74
CA ASN A 4 34.94 3.63 27.50
C ASN A 4 33.70 4.52 27.71
N THR A 5 33.94 5.82 27.88
CA THR A 5 32.88 6.83 27.95
C THR A 5 32.43 7.10 26.51
N ILE A 6 31.24 6.62 26.15
CA ILE A 6 30.60 6.94 24.88
C ILE A 6 29.99 8.33 25.02
N THR A 7 30.67 9.34 24.48
CA THR A 7 30.10 10.68 24.26
C THR A 7 28.99 10.56 23.22
N LYS A 8 27.73 10.56 23.69
CA LYS A 8 26.58 10.79 22.82
C LYS A 8 26.56 12.27 22.47
N GLU A 9 27.15 12.64 21.34
CA GLU A 9 26.95 13.96 20.75
C GLU A 9 25.47 14.10 20.39
N VAL A 10 24.75 14.93 21.16
CA VAL A 10 23.38 15.33 20.84
C VAL A 10 23.51 16.42 19.78
N VAL A 11 23.47 16.03 18.50
CA VAL A 11 23.39 16.99 17.39
C VAL A 11 22.06 17.73 17.54
N SER A 12 22.13 19.02 17.85
CA SER A 12 20.96 19.89 17.84
C SER A 12 20.60 20.13 16.38
N ILE A 13 19.40 19.73 15.99
CA ILE A 13 18.87 19.92 14.63
C ILE A 13 18.24 21.30 14.62
N ASP A 14 18.95 22.29 14.07
CA ASP A 14 18.43 23.65 13.88
C ASP A 14 17.40 23.69 12.74
N ASP A 15 16.39 24.56 12.83
CA ASP A 15 15.35 24.75 11.80
C ASP A 15 15.95 25.05 10.41
N ASP A 16 17.08 25.75 10.34
CA ASP A 16 17.80 26.02 9.09
C ASP A 16 18.32 24.73 8.42
N LEU A 17 18.72 23.72 9.21
CA LEU A 17 19.14 22.41 8.71
C LEU A 17 17.93 21.61 8.19
N ILE A 18 16.75 21.79 8.79
CA ILE A 18 15.51 21.18 8.35
C ILE A 18 15.07 21.79 7.02
N ASP A 19 15.06 23.12 6.89
CA ASP A 19 14.75 23.81 5.64
C ASP A 19 15.71 23.41 4.52
N GLN A 20 17.02 23.32 4.78
CA GLN A 20 17.98 22.83 3.80
C GLN A 20 17.74 21.37 3.40
N ALA A 21 17.34 20.51 4.34
CA ALA A 21 17.00 19.12 4.05
C ALA A 21 15.73 19.00 3.20
N ILE A 22 14.71 19.81 3.49
CA ILE A 22 13.46 19.87 2.72
C ILE A 22 13.78 20.32 1.29
N VAL A 23 14.50 21.42 1.11
CA VAL A 23 14.90 21.93 -0.21
C VAL A 23 15.74 20.90 -0.97
N ALA A 24 16.65 20.19 -0.28
CA ALA A 24 17.45 19.14 -0.89
C ALA A 24 16.60 17.96 -1.38
N ILE A 25 15.58 17.54 -0.61
CA ILE A 25 14.66 16.46 -0.99
C ILE A 25 13.72 16.92 -2.12
N GLU A 26 13.20 18.15 -2.06
CA GLU A 26 12.34 18.71 -3.12
C GLU A 26 13.09 18.98 -4.43
N SER A 27 14.40 19.21 -4.35
CA SER A 27 15.27 19.45 -5.52
C SER A 27 15.87 18.17 -6.11
N THR A 28 15.71 17.01 -5.46
CA THR A 28 16.15 15.73 -6.05
C THR A 28 15.15 15.24 -7.08
N GLU A 29 15.62 15.05 -8.31
CA GLU A 29 14.85 14.37 -9.35
C GLU A 29 14.43 12.97 -8.86
N PRO A 30 13.20 12.53 -9.17
CA PRO A 30 12.71 11.23 -8.74
C PRO A 30 13.64 10.14 -9.27
N THR A 31 14.05 9.23 -8.38
CA THR A 31 14.88 8.11 -8.77
C THR A 31 14.13 7.25 -9.81
N PRO A 32 14.84 6.50 -10.67
CA PRO A 32 14.19 5.60 -11.63
C PRO A 32 13.28 4.55 -10.96
N GLU A 33 13.56 4.19 -9.70
CA GLU A 33 12.70 3.32 -8.89
C GLU A 33 11.40 4.03 -8.48
N GLU A 34 11.47 5.29 -8.05
CA GLU A 34 10.29 6.10 -7.73
C GLU A 34 9.42 6.37 -8.96
N HIS A 35 10.06 6.64 -10.11
CA HIS A 35 9.33 6.80 -11.36
C HIS A 35 8.63 5.50 -11.77
N GLU A 36 9.26 4.33 -11.61
CA GLU A 36 8.59 3.05 -11.85
C GLU A 36 7.42 2.84 -10.86
N ALA A 37 7.64 3.11 -9.57
CA ALA A 37 6.61 3.00 -8.53
C ALA A 37 5.41 3.91 -8.83
N GLU A 38 5.64 5.13 -9.31
CA GLU A 38 4.56 6.05 -9.71
C GLU A 38 3.78 5.52 -10.92
N GLN A 39 4.47 5.01 -11.94
CA GLN A 39 3.81 4.42 -13.11
C GLN A 39 2.94 3.22 -12.74
N LEU A 40 3.42 2.38 -11.81
CA LEU A 40 2.65 1.24 -11.30
C LEU A 40 1.48 1.72 -10.42
N ALA A 41 1.66 2.76 -9.60
CA ALA A 41 0.62 3.35 -8.77
C ALA A 41 -0.54 3.91 -9.61
N ARG A 42 -0.25 4.47 -10.79
CA ARG A 42 -1.28 4.93 -11.75
C ARG A 42 -2.19 3.80 -12.25
N LEU A 43 -1.77 2.54 -12.18
CA LEU A 43 -2.60 1.39 -12.57
C LEU A 43 -3.58 0.95 -11.47
N ILE A 44 -3.30 1.29 -10.21
CA ILE A 44 -4.10 0.86 -9.04
C ILE A 44 -5.58 1.23 -9.19
N PRO A 45 -5.98 2.46 -9.58
CA PRO A 45 -7.39 2.81 -9.76
C PRO A 45 -8.08 1.97 -10.84
N SER A 46 -7.38 1.66 -11.94
CA SER A 46 -7.92 0.84 -13.03
C SER A 46 -8.06 -0.63 -12.62
N ILE A 47 -7.10 -1.14 -11.86
CA ILE A 47 -7.16 -2.49 -11.27
C ILE A 47 -8.33 -2.60 -10.31
N ARG A 48 -8.50 -1.61 -9.42
CA ARG A 48 -9.62 -1.55 -8.48
C ARG A 48 -10.97 -1.48 -9.19
N ALA A 49 -11.11 -0.60 -10.18
CA ALA A 49 -12.34 -0.51 -10.97
C ALA A 49 -12.68 -1.84 -11.69
N ALA A 50 -11.68 -2.63 -12.08
CA ALA A 50 -11.90 -3.95 -12.63
C ALA A 50 -12.34 -4.97 -11.56
N MET A 51 -11.77 -4.90 -10.35
CA MET A 51 -12.20 -5.72 -9.20
C MET A 51 -13.64 -5.39 -8.78
N ASP A 52 -14.00 -4.12 -8.68
CA ASP A 52 -15.37 -3.64 -8.37
C ASP A 52 -16.40 -4.12 -9.42
N ARG A 53 -15.98 -4.29 -10.67
CA ARG A 53 -16.82 -4.89 -11.74
C ARG A 53 -16.94 -6.41 -11.65
N GLY A 54 -16.29 -7.05 -10.67
CA GLY A 54 -16.25 -8.50 -10.52
C GLY A 54 -15.32 -9.21 -11.51
N GLU A 55 -14.35 -8.51 -12.13
CA GLU A 55 -13.37 -9.18 -12.98
C GLU A 55 -12.43 -10.06 -12.15
N SER A 56 -12.22 -11.31 -12.58
CA SER A 56 -11.33 -12.24 -11.89
C SER A 56 -9.88 -11.77 -11.91
N HIS A 57 -9.13 -12.06 -10.85
CA HIS A 57 -7.72 -11.68 -10.72
C HIS A 57 -6.85 -12.13 -11.92
N ASP A 58 -7.11 -13.30 -12.51
CA ASP A 58 -6.37 -13.78 -13.69
C ASP A 58 -6.60 -12.88 -14.92
N LYS A 59 -7.82 -12.39 -15.11
CA LYS A 59 -8.18 -11.49 -16.21
C LYS A 59 -7.53 -10.11 -16.04
N ILE A 60 -7.56 -9.58 -14.82
CA ILE A 60 -6.90 -8.32 -14.49
C ILE A 60 -5.37 -8.45 -14.64
N ARG A 61 -4.79 -9.53 -14.15
CA ARG A 61 -3.36 -9.86 -14.31
C ARG A 61 -2.95 -9.88 -15.79
N LYS A 62 -3.72 -10.54 -16.65
CA LYS A 62 -3.47 -10.58 -18.11
C LYS A 62 -3.53 -9.18 -18.73
N LYS A 63 -4.50 -8.35 -18.34
CA LYS A 63 -4.59 -6.95 -18.79
C LYS A 63 -3.39 -6.12 -18.36
N VAL A 64 -2.98 -6.20 -17.09
CA VAL A 64 -1.79 -5.49 -16.57
C VAL A 64 -0.53 -5.94 -17.29
N LYS A 65 -0.36 -7.24 -17.51
CA LYS A 65 0.79 -7.79 -18.23
C LYS A 65 0.78 -7.48 -19.73
N SER A 66 -0.39 -7.29 -20.32
CA SER A 66 -0.52 -6.78 -21.69
C SER A 66 -0.17 -5.30 -21.79
N ALA A 67 -0.47 -4.50 -20.77
CA ALA A 67 -0.12 -3.09 -20.71
C ALA A 67 1.38 -2.88 -20.44
N ILE A 68 1.97 -3.72 -19.58
CA ILE A 68 3.39 -3.68 -19.24
C ILE A 68 4.00 -5.09 -19.35
N PRO A 69 4.47 -5.50 -20.55
CA PRO A 69 5.00 -6.84 -20.78
C PRO A 69 6.29 -7.13 -20.02
N ALA A 70 7.08 -6.08 -19.73
CA ALA A 70 8.32 -6.17 -18.95
C ALA A 70 8.07 -6.36 -17.43
N LEU A 71 6.83 -6.24 -16.95
CA LEU A 71 6.54 -6.31 -15.54
C LEU A 71 6.62 -7.75 -15.01
N HIS A 72 7.50 -7.96 -14.03
CA HIS A 72 7.67 -9.28 -13.42
C HIS A 72 6.37 -9.75 -12.76
N TYR A 73 6.11 -11.06 -12.80
CA TYR A 73 4.87 -11.63 -12.27
C TYR A 73 4.64 -11.28 -10.79
N THR A 74 5.70 -11.31 -9.98
CA THR A 74 5.65 -10.92 -8.57
C THR A 74 5.16 -9.47 -8.37
N LYS A 75 5.60 -8.54 -9.23
CA LYS A 75 5.18 -7.13 -9.19
C LYS A 75 3.70 -6.98 -9.57
N VAL A 76 3.22 -7.76 -10.56
CA VAL A 76 1.79 -7.79 -10.91
C VAL A 76 0.92 -8.27 -9.74
N ASN A 77 1.36 -9.32 -9.03
CA ASN A 77 0.65 -9.81 -7.85
C ASN A 77 0.68 -8.81 -6.69
N ALA A 78 1.80 -8.11 -6.49
CA ALA A 78 1.89 -7.05 -5.50
C ALA A 78 0.91 -5.91 -5.82
N LEU A 79 0.79 -5.50 -7.09
CA LEU A 79 -0.19 -4.47 -7.51
C LEU A 79 -1.64 -4.90 -7.25
N LEU A 80 -1.97 -6.15 -7.57
CA LEU A 80 -3.30 -6.72 -7.29
C LEU A 80 -3.59 -6.73 -5.79
N ALA A 81 -2.62 -7.17 -4.97
CA ALA A 81 -2.77 -7.18 -3.53
C ALA A 81 -2.92 -5.77 -2.95
N THR A 82 -2.14 -4.80 -3.44
CA THR A 82 -2.24 -3.39 -3.02
C THR A 82 -3.60 -2.79 -3.40
N ALA A 83 -4.07 -3.03 -4.62
CA ALA A 83 -5.38 -2.55 -5.07
C ALA A 83 -6.53 -3.18 -4.26
N ALA A 84 -6.44 -4.48 -3.95
CA ALA A 84 -7.40 -5.15 -3.08
C ALA A 84 -7.38 -4.59 -1.65
N LYS A 85 -6.19 -4.34 -1.07
CA LYS A 85 -6.04 -3.73 0.27
C LYS A 85 -6.63 -2.32 0.34
N LEU A 86 -6.45 -1.52 -0.70
CA LEU A 86 -7.04 -0.16 -0.79
C LEU A 86 -8.55 -0.17 -1.02
N GLY A 87 -9.10 -1.26 -1.55
CA GLY A 87 -10.54 -1.50 -1.65
C GLY A 87 -11.16 -2.11 -0.39
N CYS A 88 -10.34 -2.71 0.49
CA CYS A 88 -10.76 -3.35 1.74
C CYS A 88 -11.06 -2.39 2.90
N ASP A 89 -11.15 -1.08 2.65
CA ASP A 89 -11.83 -0.15 3.57
C ASP A 89 -13.37 -0.22 3.38
N GLN A 90 -13.89 -1.27 2.75
CA GLN A 90 -15.27 -1.67 2.99
C GLN A 90 -15.30 -2.34 4.37
N PRO A 91 -16.05 -1.81 5.36
CA PRO A 91 -16.24 -2.50 6.61
C PRO A 91 -16.77 -3.89 6.25
N GLU A 92 -16.16 -4.86 6.91
CA GLU A 92 -16.52 -6.25 6.97
C GLU A 92 -17.96 -6.52 6.50
N HIS A 93 -18.11 -7.52 5.64
CA HIS A 93 -19.30 -8.35 5.70
C HIS A 93 -19.51 -8.73 7.16
N ALA A 94 -20.41 -8.01 7.85
CA ALA A 94 -20.93 -8.45 9.13
C ALA A 94 -21.50 -9.84 8.89
N ASP A 95 -20.86 -10.82 9.49
CA ASP A 95 -21.32 -12.19 9.58
C ASP A 95 -22.80 -12.17 10.02
N PRO A 96 -23.76 -12.70 9.24
CA PRO A 96 -25.13 -12.86 9.69
C PRO A 96 -25.18 -14.07 10.64
N GLY A 97 -24.49 -13.95 11.77
CA GLY A 97 -24.36 -14.96 12.79
C GLY A 97 -24.91 -14.45 14.11
N ASP A 98 -26.23 -14.25 14.19
CA ASP A 98 -26.97 -14.59 15.41
C ASP A 98 -28.46 -14.76 15.12
N ARG A 99 -28.79 -15.89 14.49
CA ARG A 99 -30.14 -16.44 14.57
C ARG A 99 -30.32 -16.93 16.01
N MET A 100 -30.84 -16.09 16.90
CA MET A 100 -31.45 -16.59 18.13
C MET A 100 -32.79 -17.23 17.76
N PRO A 101 -32.99 -18.55 17.95
CA PRO A 101 -34.35 -19.05 18.07
C PRO A 101 -34.85 -18.57 19.44
N ASP A 102 -35.85 -17.68 19.42
CA ASP A 102 -36.68 -17.42 20.58
C ASP A 102 -37.12 -18.76 21.17
N LYS A 103 -36.58 -19.11 22.34
CA LYS A 103 -37.21 -20.12 23.18
C LYS A 103 -38.47 -19.46 23.73
N GLU A 104 -39.54 -19.59 22.96
CA GLU A 104 -40.90 -19.42 23.41
C GLU A 104 -41.09 -20.27 24.67
N GLY A 105 -41.12 -19.58 25.81
CA GLY A 105 -41.65 -20.12 27.05
C GLY A 105 -43.14 -20.38 26.82
N ALA A 106 -43.47 -21.63 26.54
CA ALA A 106 -44.85 -22.13 26.58
C ALA A 106 -45.15 -22.70 27.98
N PRO A 107 -46.43 -22.67 28.40
CA PRO A 107 -46.89 -22.38 29.77
C PRO A 107 -46.74 -23.50 30.80
#